data_AF-A0A2M7NVU5-F1
#
_entry.id   AF-A0A2M7NVU5-F1
#
_cell.length_a   1.000
_cell.length_b   1.000
_cell.length_c   1.000
_cell.angle_alpha   90.00
_cell.angle_beta   90.00
_cell.angle_gamma   90.00
#
_symmetry.space_group_name_H-M   'P 1'
#
loop_
_entity.id
_entity.type
_entity.pdbx_description
1 polymer ?
#
loop_
_entity_poly.entity_id
_entity_poly.type
_entity_poly.pdbx_seq_one_letter_code
_entity_poly.pdbx_strand_id
1 'polypeptide(L)'
;MFTQIKTSKENKEVVALLTRKLGLGTENVIARIAYTYSLSQDKKLDLNDIKDAGGKEYSKAVLFGEYYDMYLGLLCVHYGLYKTDKDIGRYIKMHVDEGLQLLNEEVNERSNIDGFDFLTEKINSSLIVINV
;
A
#
# COMPACT_ATOMS: atom_id res chain seq x y z
N MET A 1 -8.35 -18.11 -2.59
CA MET A 1 -7.10 -17.34 -2.35
C MET A 1 -6.75 -16.61 -3.63
N PHE A 2 -6.48 -15.31 -3.58
CA PHE A 2 -6.13 -14.55 -4.78
C PHE A 2 -4.74 -14.97 -5.30
N THR A 3 -4.54 -14.89 -6.62
CA THR A 3 -3.25 -15.16 -7.28
C THR A 3 -2.56 -13.88 -7.72
N GLN A 4 -3.34 -12.83 -8.00
CA GLN A 4 -2.88 -11.52 -8.42
C GLN A 4 -3.87 -10.43 -8.02
N ILE A 5 -3.38 -9.19 -8.00
CA ILE A 5 -4.21 -7.98 -7.97
C ILE A 5 -3.83 -7.08 -9.14
N LYS A 6 -4.72 -6.17 -9.51
CA LYS A 6 -4.43 -5.14 -10.51
C LYS A 6 -4.95 -3.81 -10.01
N THR A 7 -4.10 -2.79 -9.99
CA THR A 7 -4.43 -1.45 -9.48
C THR A 7 -5.38 -0.70 -10.43
N SER A 8 -5.87 0.46 -10.00
CA SER A 8 -6.60 1.39 -10.87
C SER A 8 -5.72 1.90 -12.02
N LYS A 9 -6.36 2.31 -13.12
CA LYS A 9 -5.67 2.92 -14.27
C LYS A 9 -4.84 4.14 -13.86
N GLU A 10 -5.42 4.98 -13.01
CA GLU A 10 -4.77 6.16 -12.42
C GLU A 10 -3.46 5.78 -11.70
N ASN A 11 -3.49 4.72 -10.90
CA ASN A 11 -2.35 4.28 -10.11
C ASN A 11 -1.20 3.67 -10.92
N LYS A 12 -1.39 3.43 -12.23
CA LYS A 12 -0.32 3.00 -13.11
C LYS A 12 0.79 4.04 -13.22
N GLU A 13 0.41 5.32 -13.34
CA GLU A 13 1.36 6.42 -13.48
C GLU A 13 1.90 6.85 -12.12
N VAL A 14 1.05 6.83 -11.10
CA VAL A 14 1.41 7.20 -9.73
C VAL A 14 2.52 6.30 -9.17
N VAL A 15 2.43 4.98 -9.33
CA VAL A 15 3.46 4.07 -8.80
C VAL A 15 4.81 4.29 -9.49
N ALA A 16 4.83 4.55 -10.80
CA ALA A 16 6.05 4.83 -11.56
C ALA A 16 6.69 6.16 -11.12
N LEU A 17 5.87 7.19 -10.89
CA LEU A 17 6.32 8.49 -10.38
C LEU A 17 6.94 8.34 -8.98
N LEU A 18 6.21 7.71 -8.05
CA LEU A 18 6.67 7.51 -6.67
C LEU A 18 7.96 6.68 -6.61
N THR A 19 8.08 5.65 -7.45
CA THR A 19 9.31 4.83 -7.56
C THR A 19 10.51 5.68 -7.92
N ARG A 20 10.38 6.56 -8.92
CA ARG A 20 11.47 7.47 -9.31
C ARG A 20 11.78 8.52 -8.24
N LYS A 21 10.75 9.09 -7.60
CA LYS A 21 10.92 10.21 -6.68
C LYS A 21 11.46 9.76 -5.32
N LEU A 22 11.00 8.62 -4.81
CA LEU A 22 11.43 8.09 -3.51
C LEU A 22 12.73 7.29 -3.63
N GLY A 23 13.00 6.62 -4.75
CA GLY A 23 14.23 5.85 -4.92
C GLY A 23 14.38 4.65 -3.97
N LEU A 24 13.28 4.16 -3.40
CA LEU A 24 13.25 3.10 -2.36
C LEU A 24 13.23 1.67 -2.92
N GLY A 25 13.45 1.50 -4.23
CA GLY A 25 13.44 0.22 -4.91
C GLY A 25 12.49 0.19 -6.10
N THR A 26 12.03 -1.00 -6.47
CA THR A 26 11.13 -1.22 -7.61
C THR A 26 9.67 -0.93 -7.25
N GLU A 27 8.79 -0.82 -8.26
CA GLU A 27 7.38 -0.47 -8.06
C GLU A 27 6.62 -1.40 -7.09
N ASN A 28 6.96 -2.69 -7.03
CA ASN A 28 6.36 -3.61 -6.05
C ASN A 28 6.81 -3.32 -4.60
N VAL A 29 7.96 -2.68 -4.39
CA VAL A 29 8.37 -2.18 -3.06
C VAL A 29 7.51 -0.96 -2.70
N ILE A 30 7.34 -0.02 -3.62
CA ILE A 30 6.45 1.14 -3.41
C ILE A 30 5.00 0.71 -3.16
N ALA A 31 4.49 -0.28 -3.91
CA ALA A 31 3.16 -0.84 -3.69
C ALA A 31 3.01 -1.48 -2.31
N ARG A 32 4.06 -2.13 -1.78
CA ARG A 32 4.07 -2.66 -0.40
C ARG A 32 4.05 -1.54 0.63
N ILE A 33 4.85 -0.49 0.44
CA ILE A 33 4.86 0.69 1.32
C ILE A 33 3.48 1.35 1.33
N ALA A 34 2.90 1.59 0.14
CA ALA A 34 1.55 2.12 -0.04
C ALA A 34 0.51 1.28 0.72
N TYR A 35 0.51 -0.04 0.51
CA TYR A 35 -0.38 -0.96 1.19
C TYR A 35 -0.30 -0.85 2.71
N THR A 36 0.90 -0.90 3.29
CA THR A 36 1.08 -0.77 4.74
C THR A 36 0.76 0.63 5.24
N TYR A 37 0.99 1.66 4.43
CA TYR A 37 0.74 3.04 4.79
C TYR A 37 -0.75 3.36 4.83
N SER A 38 -1.53 2.83 3.90
CA SER A 38 -2.99 2.92 3.93
C SER A 38 -3.57 2.16 5.14
N LEU A 39 -3.04 0.97 5.46
CA LEU A 39 -3.44 0.24 6.67
C LEU A 39 -3.10 1.00 7.96
N SER A 40 -1.96 1.71 8.01
CA SER A 40 -1.57 2.47 9.20
C SER A 40 -2.44 3.71 9.46
N GLN A 41 -3.31 4.09 8.53
CA GLN A 41 -4.31 5.15 8.75
C GLN A 41 -5.51 4.67 9.59
N ASP A 42 -5.55 3.38 9.94
CA ASP A 42 -6.60 2.73 10.73
C ASP A 42 -8.03 2.89 10.15
N LYS A 43 -8.13 3.19 8.85
CA LYS A 43 -9.41 3.34 8.14
C LYS A 43 -9.79 2.04 7.45
N LYS A 44 -11.05 1.62 7.60
CA LYS A 44 -11.65 0.52 6.83
C LYS A 44 -12.26 1.05 5.54
N LEU A 45 -11.90 0.44 4.42
CA LEU A 45 -12.40 0.81 3.09
C LEU A 45 -13.65 0.00 2.75
N ASP A 46 -14.61 0.64 2.08
CA ASP A 46 -15.82 -0.03 1.61
C ASP A 46 -15.56 -0.68 0.24
N LEU A 47 -15.79 -2.00 0.15
CA LEU A 47 -15.65 -2.76 -1.09
C LEU A 47 -16.54 -2.26 -2.25
N ASN A 48 -17.57 -1.46 -1.95
CA ASN A 48 -18.39 -0.76 -2.93
C ASN A 48 -17.61 0.34 -3.68
N ASP A 49 -16.59 0.91 -3.06
CA ASP A 49 -15.75 2.00 -3.60
C ASP A 49 -14.53 1.48 -4.38
N ILE A 50 -14.49 0.18 -4.67
CA ILE A 50 -13.36 -0.42 -5.39
C ILE A 50 -13.21 0.20 -6.78
N LYS A 51 -12.04 0.81 -7.03
CA LYS A 51 -11.71 1.41 -8.34
C LYS A 51 -11.55 0.34 -9.43
N ASP A 52 -11.41 0.79 -10.68
CA ASP A 52 -11.16 -0.06 -11.84
C ASP A 52 -9.87 -0.89 -11.72
N ALA A 53 -9.65 -1.82 -12.66
CA ALA A 53 -8.48 -2.70 -12.75
C ALA A 53 -7.67 -2.45 -14.04
N GLY A 54 -7.52 -1.18 -14.44
CA GLY A 54 -6.78 -0.77 -15.64
C GLY A 54 -5.28 -0.55 -15.43
N GLY A 55 -4.79 -0.69 -14.19
CA GLY A 55 -3.44 -0.33 -13.80
C GLY A 55 -2.41 -1.45 -13.90
N LYS A 56 -1.43 -1.38 -12.98
CA LYS A 56 -0.34 -2.35 -12.86
C LYS A 56 -0.85 -3.64 -12.23
N GLU A 57 -0.47 -4.76 -12.82
CA GLU A 57 -0.77 -6.09 -12.29
C GLU A 57 0.41 -6.60 -11.47
N TYR A 58 0.10 -7.15 -10.30
CA TYR A 58 1.07 -7.81 -9.44
C TYR A 58 0.57 -9.20 -9.10
N SER A 59 1.36 -10.22 -9.41
CA SER A 59 1.12 -11.55 -8.82
C SER A 59 1.38 -11.48 -7.31
N LYS A 60 0.75 -12.37 -6.56
CA LYS A 60 0.96 -12.50 -5.10
C LYS A 60 2.46 -12.62 -4.75
N ALA A 61 3.19 -13.43 -5.51
CA ALA A 61 4.62 -13.64 -5.33
C ALA A 61 5.43 -12.38 -5.63
N VAL A 62 5.10 -11.62 -6.68
CA VAL A 62 5.80 -10.37 -7.02
C VAL A 62 5.50 -9.28 -5.99
N LEU A 63 4.25 -9.16 -5.53
CA LEU A 63 3.86 -8.12 -4.58
C LEU A 63 4.48 -8.36 -3.21
N PHE A 64 4.37 -9.56 -2.66
CA PHE A 64 4.70 -9.83 -1.26
C PHE A 64 5.97 -10.65 -1.04
N GLY A 65 6.50 -11.30 -2.08
CA GLY A 65 7.64 -12.20 -1.95
C GLY A 65 7.38 -13.30 -0.92
N GLU A 66 8.37 -13.53 -0.05
CA GLU A 66 8.33 -14.54 1.02
C GLU A 66 7.55 -14.06 2.26
N TYR A 67 7.20 -12.78 2.34
CA TYR A 67 6.56 -12.17 3.52
C TYR A 67 5.04 -12.10 3.41
N TYR A 68 4.43 -12.86 2.50
CA TYR A 68 2.98 -12.83 2.25
C TYR A 68 2.14 -12.99 3.53
N ASP A 69 2.48 -13.95 4.38
CA ASP A 69 1.70 -14.23 5.59
C ASP A 69 1.71 -13.06 6.58
N MET A 70 2.80 -12.29 6.64
CA MET A 70 2.89 -11.08 7.45
C MET A 70 1.92 -10.01 6.93
N TYR A 71 1.98 -9.69 5.63
CA TYR A 71 1.10 -8.70 5.02
C TYR A 71 -0.37 -9.10 5.08
N LEU A 72 -0.65 -10.39 4.92
CA LEU A 72 -2.00 -10.93 5.09
C LEU A 72 -2.46 -10.80 6.54
N GLY A 73 -1.60 -11.10 7.51
CA GLY A 73 -1.87 -10.94 8.93
C GLY A 73 -2.31 -9.53 9.29
N LEU A 74 -1.62 -8.51 8.75
CA LEU A 74 -1.99 -7.10 8.94
C LEU A 74 -3.43 -6.83 8.49
N LEU A 75 -3.81 -7.31 7.31
CA LEU A 75 -5.17 -7.14 6.80
C LEU A 75 -6.21 -7.87 7.63
N CYS A 76 -5.91 -9.12 7.98
CA CYS A 76 -6.79 -9.97 8.76
C CYS A 76 -7.08 -9.35 10.11
N VAL A 77 -6.06 -8.81 10.78
CA VAL A 77 -6.22 -8.09 12.05
C VAL A 77 -7.03 -6.81 11.84
N HIS A 78 -6.69 -6.01 10.83
CA HIS A 78 -7.38 -4.74 10.54
C HIS A 78 -8.89 -4.92 10.34
N TYR A 79 -9.28 -5.90 9.51
CA TYR A 79 -10.69 -6.12 9.18
C TYR A 79 -11.40 -7.15 10.05
N GLY A 80 -10.68 -7.95 10.85
CA GLY A 80 -11.24 -9.10 11.56
C GLY A 80 -11.57 -10.28 10.62
N LEU A 81 -10.79 -10.46 9.56
CA LEU A 81 -11.02 -11.49 8.53
C LEU A 81 -10.24 -12.77 8.82
N TYR A 82 -10.82 -13.91 8.46
CA TYR A 82 -10.07 -15.15 8.40
C TYR A 82 -9.21 -15.21 7.13
N LYS A 83 -8.04 -15.85 7.19
CA LYS A 83 -7.04 -15.89 6.11
C LYS A 83 -7.51 -16.52 4.77
N THR A 84 -8.67 -17.16 4.75
CA THR A 84 -9.28 -17.72 3.54
C THR A 84 -10.46 -16.91 3.03
N ASP A 85 -10.71 -15.73 3.58
CA ASP A 85 -11.78 -14.84 3.12
C ASP A 85 -11.63 -14.54 1.62
N LYS A 86 -12.75 -14.55 0.91
CA LYS A 86 -12.79 -14.40 -0.55
C LYS A 86 -12.41 -13.00 -1.00
N ASP A 87 -12.61 -11.99 -0.15
CA ASP A 87 -12.46 -10.58 -0.46
C ASP A 87 -11.06 -10.03 -0.12
N ILE A 88 -10.15 -10.87 0.43
CA ILE A 88 -8.74 -10.51 0.72
C ILE A 88 -8.07 -9.81 -0.46
N GLY A 89 -8.18 -10.37 -1.67
CA GLY A 89 -7.55 -9.78 -2.85
C GLY A 89 -8.10 -8.40 -3.21
N ARG A 90 -9.41 -8.17 -2.95
CA ARG A 90 -10.07 -6.89 -3.19
C ARG A 90 -9.61 -5.85 -2.18
N TYR A 91 -9.54 -6.19 -0.91
CA TYR A 91 -9.03 -5.30 0.13
C TYR A 91 -7.55 -4.95 -0.08
N ILE A 92 -6.71 -5.93 -0.45
CA ILE A 92 -5.31 -5.67 -0.81
C ILE A 92 -5.23 -4.67 -1.96
N LYS A 93 -6.00 -4.87 -3.04
CA LYS A 93 -6.07 -3.91 -4.15
C LYS A 93 -6.46 -2.53 -3.65
N MET A 94 -7.51 -2.41 -2.83
CA MET A 94 -8.00 -1.12 -2.33
C MET A 94 -6.95 -0.40 -1.48
N HIS A 95 -6.25 -1.09 -0.58
CA HIS A 95 -5.20 -0.48 0.24
C HIS A 95 -3.95 -0.11 -0.57
N VAL A 96 -3.60 -0.89 -1.61
CA VAL A 96 -2.55 -0.47 -2.56
C VAL A 96 -3.00 0.79 -3.30
N ASP A 97 -4.25 0.81 -3.77
CA ASP A 97 -4.77 1.94 -4.53
C ASP A 97 -4.86 3.23 -3.71
N GLU A 98 -5.42 3.17 -2.49
CA GLU A 98 -5.50 4.31 -1.57
C GLU A 98 -4.11 4.74 -1.10
N GLY A 99 -3.25 3.79 -0.73
CA GLY A 99 -1.91 4.08 -0.26
C GLY A 99 -1.05 4.80 -1.29
N LEU A 100 -1.17 4.45 -2.57
CA LEU A 100 -0.46 5.15 -3.64
C LEU A 100 -0.93 6.60 -3.77
N GLN A 101 -2.22 6.86 -3.59
CA GLN A 101 -2.76 8.22 -3.62
C GLN A 101 -2.30 9.03 -2.41
N LEU A 102 -2.39 8.48 -1.20
CA LEU A 102 -1.91 9.13 0.02
C LEU A 102 -0.41 9.48 -0.07
N LEU A 103 0.42 8.54 -0.54
CA LEU A 103 1.85 8.81 -0.75
C LEU A 103 2.06 9.91 -1.79
N ASN A 104 1.31 9.90 -2.90
CA ASN A 104 1.44 10.89 -3.95
C ASN A 104 1.05 12.29 -3.49
N GLU A 105 -0.04 12.42 -2.74
CA GLU A 105 -0.47 13.68 -2.14
C GLU A 105 0.63 14.27 -1.26
N GLU A 106 1.13 13.51 -0.28
CA GLU A 106 2.17 13.99 0.64
C GLU A 106 3.49 14.35 -0.05
N VAL A 107 3.90 13.51 -1.00
CA VAL A 107 5.13 13.72 -1.75
C VAL A 107 5.01 14.97 -2.65
N ASN A 108 3.81 15.33 -3.11
CA ASN A 108 3.58 16.54 -3.90
C ASN A 108 3.44 17.80 -3.04
N GLU A 109 2.93 17.68 -1.82
CA GLU A 109 2.89 18.79 -0.84
C GLU A 109 4.27 19.19 -0.34
N ARG A 110 5.24 18.26 -0.38
CA ARG A 110 6.60 18.47 0.13
C ARG A 110 7.61 18.57 -1.01
N SER A 111 8.05 19.79 -1.32
CA SER A 111 9.15 20.01 -2.24
C SER A 111 10.47 19.49 -1.64
N ASN A 112 11.10 18.53 -2.33
CA ASN A 112 12.46 18.02 -2.08
C ASN A 112 12.68 17.00 -0.94
N ILE A 113 11.63 16.34 -0.43
CA ILE A 113 11.86 15.19 0.49
C ILE A 113 12.37 13.98 -0.32
N ASP A 114 13.48 13.39 0.11
CA ASP A 114 13.94 12.11 -0.43
C ASP A 114 13.23 10.93 0.24
N GLY A 115 13.34 9.72 -0.33
CA GLY A 115 12.62 8.56 0.19
C GLY A 115 13.09 8.10 1.57
N PHE A 116 14.36 8.29 1.93
CA PHE A 116 14.88 7.89 3.24
C PHE A 116 14.41 8.84 4.32
N ASP A 117 14.44 10.14 4.06
CA ASP A 117 13.88 11.17 4.94
C ASP A 117 12.38 10.91 5.15
N PHE A 118 11.65 10.65 4.06
CA PHE A 118 10.22 10.33 4.13
C PHE A 118 9.93 9.14 5.06
N LEU A 119 10.64 8.02 4.88
CA LEU A 119 10.45 6.85 5.74
C LEU A 119 10.82 7.11 7.20
N THR A 120 11.93 7.80 7.42
CA THR A 120 12.45 8.09 8.76
C THR A 120 11.46 8.95 9.54
N GLU A 121 10.89 9.97 8.91
CA GLU A 121 9.85 10.80 9.52
C GLU A 121 8.60 9.99 9.88
N LYS A 122 8.12 9.11 8.98
CA LYS A 122 6.94 8.26 9.24
C LYS A 122 7.15 7.31 10.40
N ILE A 123 8.31 6.67 10.45
CA ILE A 123 8.68 5.77 11.55
C ILE A 123 8.75 6.56 12.86
N ASN A 124 9.46 7.69 12.89
CA ASN A 124 9.59 8.51 14.10
C ASN A 124 8.24 9.03 14.60
N SER A 125 7.38 9.50 13.70
CA SER A 125 6.05 10.00 14.04
C SER A 125 5.19 8.90 14.66
N SER A 126 5.27 7.68 14.12
CA SER A 126 4.52 6.52 14.63
C SER A 126 5.04 6.04 15.98
N LEU A 127 6.36 6.09 16.22
CA LEU A 127 6.97 5.72 17.50
C LEU A 127 6.57 6.66 18.64
N ILE A 128 6.37 7.95 18.36
CA ILE A 128 5.90 8.92 19.36
C ILE A 128 4.52 8.51 19.89
N VAL A 129 3.64 8.00 19.03
CA VAL A 129 2.27 7.59 19.40
C VAL A 129 2.26 6.35 20.30
N ILE A 130 3.26 5.46 20.18
CA ILE A 130 3.37 4.22 20.98
C ILE A 130 3.89 4.49 22.41
N ASN A 131 4.63 5.59 22.61
CA ASN A 131 5.22 5.95 23.90
C ASN A 131 4.28 6.72 24.83
N VAL A 132 2.96 6.64 24.60
CA VAL A 132 1.89 7.25 25.41
C VAL A 132 1.05 6.13 26.02
#